data_AF-A0A7X3WM73-F1
#
_entry.id   AF-A0A7X3WM73-F1
#
_cell.length_a   1.000
_cell.length_b   1.000
_cell.length_c   1.000
_cell.angle_alpha   90.00
_cell.angle_beta   90.00
_cell.angle_gamma   90.00
#
_symmetry.space_group_name_H-M   'P 1'
#
loop_
_entity.id
_entity.type
_entity.pdbx_description
1 polymer ?
#
loop_
_entity_poly.entity_id
_entity_poly.type
_entity_poly.pdbx_seq_one_letter_code
_entity_poly.pdbx_strand_id
1 'polypeptide(L)'
;MFTGNPFAELSTHIPSVVAQVYVVVMFILVVAGTLIDVIHKKSAKYFFEDWEKSKSKGTRQVGSGEVMAMAVQTMASEVLTSSEFCSTRRRIAHLLTMYGFVIYLVATTIMVFGYPTPASPTPVLWPLLWNLGALMVCIGGYWFWFFIRVDVTAEGYSPFRIVQADLFILSLVASTTLALLWSWLPTSIIGWLFFGLYVLATTILFGSIPWSKFAHMFFKPSAALQKRVAEAAGSRSNLPAPADKPETFGSARGLPTNY
;
A
#
# COMPACT_ATOMS: atom_id res chain seq x y z
N MET A 1 -10.29 11.21 23.05
CA MET A 1 -9.29 11.15 21.96
C MET A 1 -9.26 9.78 21.31
N PHE A 2 -8.77 8.71 21.95
CA PHE A 2 -8.62 7.40 21.28
C PHE A 2 -9.90 6.54 21.20
N THR A 3 -10.90 6.84 22.03
CA THR A 3 -12.15 6.06 22.15
C THR A 3 -13.37 6.77 21.56
N GLY A 4 -13.22 8.02 21.10
CA GLY A 4 -14.30 8.80 20.50
C GLY A 4 -14.34 8.63 18.99
N ASN A 5 -15.53 8.69 18.40
CA ASN A 5 -15.69 8.68 16.95
C ASN A 5 -15.63 10.12 16.42
N PRO A 6 -14.53 10.55 15.77
CA PRO A 6 -14.39 11.93 15.31
C PRO A 6 -15.40 12.29 14.21
N PHE A 7 -15.95 11.31 13.49
CA PHE A 7 -16.97 11.53 12.46
C PHE A 7 -18.35 11.80 13.06
N ALA A 8 -18.67 11.13 14.17
CA ALA A 8 -19.89 11.42 14.92
C ALA A 8 -19.84 12.83 15.51
N GLU A 9 -18.70 13.25 16.05
CA GLU A 9 -18.50 14.62 16.54
C GLU A 9 -18.59 15.65 15.41
N LEU A 10 -17.95 15.37 14.26
CA LEU A 10 -18.05 16.20 13.05
C LEU A 10 -19.51 16.42 12.61
N SER A 11 -20.35 15.39 12.80
CA SER A 11 -21.76 15.43 12.37
C SER A 11 -22.61 16.50 13.08
N THR A 12 -22.13 17.01 14.22
CA THR A 12 -22.76 18.12 14.94
C THR A 12 -22.61 19.47 14.23
N HIS A 13 -21.65 19.56 13.30
CA HIS A 13 -21.34 20.77 12.54
C HIS A 13 -21.60 20.61 11.04
N ILE A 14 -21.36 19.42 10.48
CA ILE A 14 -21.54 19.11 9.06
C ILE A 14 -22.47 17.91 8.94
N PRO A 15 -23.53 17.92 8.11
CA PRO A 15 -24.38 16.76 7.94
C PRO A 15 -23.59 15.49 7.60
N SER A 16 -23.88 14.37 8.27
CA SER A 16 -23.14 13.11 8.10
C SER A 16 -23.15 12.58 6.66
N VAL A 17 -24.20 12.91 5.90
CA VAL A 17 -24.30 12.62 4.46
C VAL A 17 -23.11 13.18 3.66
N VAL A 18 -22.54 14.31 4.06
CA VAL A 18 -21.37 14.90 3.39
C VAL A 18 -20.15 13.99 3.53
N ALA A 19 -19.89 13.47 4.73
CA ALA A 19 -18.79 12.53 4.97
C ALA A 19 -19.02 11.20 4.23
N GLN A 20 -20.24 10.71 4.21
CA GLN A 20 -20.61 9.48 3.49
C GLN A 20 -20.39 9.62 1.98
N VAL A 21 -20.91 10.70 1.37
CA VAL A 21 -20.71 11.01 -0.04
C VAL A 21 -19.22 11.17 -0.36
N TYR A 22 -18.47 11.87 0.49
CA TYR A 22 -17.03 12.03 0.31
C TYR A 22 -16.30 10.66 0.27
N VAL A 23 -16.60 9.75 1.20
CA VAL A 23 -16.01 8.40 1.20
C VAL A 23 -16.39 7.62 -0.07
N VAL A 24 -17.63 7.72 -0.54
CA VAL A 24 -18.06 7.09 -1.81
C VAL A 24 -17.28 7.67 -2.99
N VAL A 25 -17.11 8.99 -3.07
CA VAL A 25 -16.34 9.64 -4.15
C VAL A 25 -14.88 9.17 -4.11
N MET A 26 -14.26 9.09 -2.92
CA MET A 26 -12.89 8.58 -2.79
C MET A 26 -12.77 7.13 -3.27
N PHE A 27 -13.76 6.28 -2.96
CA PHE A 27 -13.79 4.90 -3.46
C PHE A 27 -13.90 4.85 -4.99
N ILE A 28 -14.76 5.69 -5.59
CA ILE A 28 -14.87 5.81 -7.05
C ILE A 28 -13.53 6.25 -7.66
N LEU A 29 -12.84 7.21 -7.06
CA LEU A 29 -11.51 7.65 -7.51
C LEU A 29 -10.48 6.51 -7.44
N VAL A 30 -10.54 5.66 -6.42
CA VAL A 30 -9.67 4.48 -6.33
C VAL A 30 -9.90 3.52 -7.50
N VAL A 31 -11.16 3.18 -7.77
CA VAL A 31 -11.52 2.27 -8.87
C VAL A 31 -11.15 2.89 -10.21
N ALA A 32 -11.62 4.11 -10.49
CA ALA A 32 -11.38 4.80 -11.75
C ALA A 32 -9.89 5.06 -11.98
N GLY A 33 -9.18 5.56 -10.97
CA GLY A 33 -7.75 5.83 -11.04
C GLY A 33 -6.94 4.57 -11.31
N THR A 34 -7.29 3.45 -10.68
CA THR A 34 -6.63 2.16 -10.93
C THR A 34 -6.89 1.66 -12.34
N LEU A 35 -8.13 1.76 -12.84
CA LEU A 35 -8.46 1.39 -14.23
C LEU A 35 -7.71 2.24 -15.25
N ILE A 36 -7.66 3.57 -15.04
CA ILE A 36 -6.89 4.49 -15.88
C ILE A 36 -5.41 4.10 -15.87
N ASP A 37 -4.85 3.77 -14.70
CA ASP A 37 -3.46 3.33 -14.56
C ASP A 37 -3.17 2.07 -15.39
N VAL A 38 -4.04 1.05 -15.32
CA VAL A 38 -3.93 -0.19 -16.13
C VAL A 38 -3.91 0.13 -17.61
N ILE A 39 -4.87 0.94 -18.06
CA ILE A 39 -5.06 1.26 -19.47
C ILE A 39 -3.87 2.08 -19.98
N HIS A 40 -3.48 3.12 -19.25
CA HIS A 40 -2.42 4.04 -19.64
C HIS A 40 -1.06 3.35 -19.69
N LYS A 41 -0.74 2.53 -18.67
CA LYS A 41 0.53 1.81 -18.61
C LYS A 41 0.55 0.51 -19.42
N LYS A 42 -0.60 0.13 -20.02
CA LYS A 42 -0.77 -1.13 -20.77
C LYS A 42 -0.31 -2.35 -19.96
N SER A 43 -0.45 -2.29 -18.63
CA SER A 43 0.12 -3.30 -17.72
C SER A 43 -0.51 -4.68 -17.94
N ALA A 44 -1.82 -4.74 -18.16
CA ALA A 44 -2.52 -5.99 -18.48
C ALA A 44 -1.97 -6.64 -19.75
N LYS A 45 -1.81 -5.85 -20.84
CA LYS A 45 -1.25 -6.33 -22.11
C LYS A 45 0.16 -6.88 -21.90
N TYR A 46 1.00 -6.16 -21.15
CA TYR A 46 2.35 -6.60 -20.82
C TYR A 46 2.35 -7.95 -20.07
N PHE A 47 1.54 -8.10 -19.03
CA PHE A 47 1.48 -9.34 -18.26
C PHE A 47 0.97 -10.53 -19.09
N PHE A 48 -0.02 -10.33 -19.96
CA PHE A 48 -0.49 -11.38 -20.87
C PHE A 48 0.60 -11.82 -21.86
N GLU A 49 1.28 -10.87 -22.51
CA GLU A 49 2.36 -11.18 -23.45
C GLU A 49 3.54 -11.89 -22.77
N ASP A 50 3.90 -11.48 -21.56
CA ASP A 50 4.98 -12.10 -20.81
C ASP A 50 4.58 -13.51 -20.30
N TRP A 51 3.31 -13.71 -19.93
CA TRP A 51 2.80 -15.03 -19.57
C TRP A 51 2.85 -15.99 -20.77
N GLU A 52 2.45 -15.55 -21.95
CA GLU A 52 2.53 -16.35 -23.17
C GLU A 52 3.97 -16.71 -23.55
N LYS A 53 4.89 -15.72 -23.49
CA LYS A 53 6.32 -15.93 -23.74
C LYS A 53 6.96 -16.88 -22.74
N SER A 54 6.59 -16.79 -21.46
CA SER A 54 7.13 -17.70 -20.44
C SER A 54 6.62 -19.13 -20.63
N LYS A 55 5.35 -19.30 -21.03
CA LYS A 55 4.77 -20.60 -21.37
C LYS A 55 5.46 -21.24 -22.56
N SER A 56 5.81 -20.46 -23.59
CA SER A 56 6.52 -20.99 -24.78
C SER A 56 7.98 -21.36 -24.51
N LYS A 57 8.60 -20.78 -23.48
CA LYS A 57 9.99 -21.06 -23.06
C LYS A 57 10.09 -22.10 -21.93
N GLY A 58 8.97 -22.51 -21.36
CA GLY A 58 8.92 -23.49 -20.27
C GLY A 58 9.33 -24.89 -20.73
N THR A 59 10.03 -25.62 -19.88
CA THR A 59 10.41 -27.01 -20.11
C THR A 59 9.28 -28.00 -19.80
N ARG A 60 8.23 -27.55 -19.09
CA ARG A 60 7.02 -28.33 -18.83
C ARG A 60 5.77 -27.45 -18.82
N GLN A 61 4.61 -28.09 -19.02
CA GLN A 61 3.33 -27.44 -18.78
C GLN A 61 2.95 -27.56 -17.29
N VAL A 62 2.49 -26.44 -16.71
CA VAL A 62 1.94 -26.38 -15.36
C VAL A 62 0.42 -26.56 -15.47
N GLY A 63 -0.13 -27.56 -14.78
CA GLY A 63 -1.57 -27.84 -14.80
C GLY A 63 -2.39 -26.74 -14.13
N SER A 64 -3.66 -26.60 -14.50
CA SER A 64 -4.58 -25.60 -13.92
C SER A 64 -4.72 -25.71 -12.40
N GLY A 65 -4.71 -26.93 -11.85
CA GLY A 65 -4.71 -27.17 -10.40
C GLY A 65 -3.43 -26.70 -9.69
N GLU A 66 -2.25 -26.90 -10.31
CA GLU A 66 -0.98 -26.38 -9.78
C GLU A 66 -0.95 -24.84 -9.80
N VAL A 67 -1.44 -24.23 -10.88
CA VAL A 67 -1.58 -22.76 -10.98
C VAL A 67 -2.49 -22.23 -9.88
N MET A 68 -3.62 -22.88 -9.62
CA MET A 68 -4.55 -22.48 -8.55
C MET A 68 -3.91 -22.60 -7.16
N ALA A 69 -3.22 -23.71 -6.88
CA ALA A 69 -2.49 -23.89 -5.63
C ALA A 69 -1.42 -22.80 -5.42
N MET A 70 -0.65 -22.48 -6.47
CA MET A 70 0.32 -21.40 -6.44
C MET A 70 -0.32 -20.02 -6.29
N ALA A 71 -1.49 -19.78 -6.89
CA ALA A 71 -2.23 -18.53 -6.69
C ALA A 71 -2.61 -18.33 -5.23
N VAL A 72 -3.16 -19.36 -4.59
CA VAL A 72 -3.50 -19.33 -3.15
C VAL A 72 -2.24 -19.10 -2.31
N GLN A 73 -1.15 -19.82 -2.59
CA GLN A 73 0.11 -19.65 -1.87
C GLN A 73 0.71 -18.26 -2.05
N THR A 74 0.73 -17.71 -3.27
CA THR A 74 1.22 -16.36 -3.55
C THR A 74 0.37 -15.32 -2.86
N MET A 75 -0.95 -15.42 -2.94
CA MET A 75 -1.85 -14.49 -2.25
C MET A 75 -1.60 -14.54 -0.74
N ALA A 76 -1.54 -15.75 -0.16
CA ALA A 76 -1.24 -15.91 1.25
C ALA A 76 0.13 -15.32 1.60
N SER A 77 1.20 -15.62 0.86
CA SER A 77 2.54 -15.17 1.21
C SER A 77 2.75 -13.66 1.01
N GLU A 78 2.21 -13.09 -0.08
CA GLU A 78 2.34 -11.67 -0.39
C GLU A 78 1.45 -10.78 0.47
N VAL A 79 0.19 -11.17 0.70
CA VAL A 79 -0.72 -10.43 1.58
C VAL A 79 -0.31 -10.60 3.03
N LEU A 80 -0.06 -11.84 3.48
CA LEU A 80 0.23 -12.05 4.91
C LEU A 80 1.57 -11.47 5.31
N THR A 81 2.57 -11.63 4.44
CA THR A 81 3.95 -11.43 4.85
C THR A 81 4.76 -10.55 3.91
N SER A 82 4.25 -10.17 2.74
CA SER A 82 5.00 -9.46 1.70
C SER A 82 6.37 -10.10 1.42
N SER A 83 6.33 -11.40 1.13
CA SER A 83 7.50 -12.28 1.00
C SER A 83 8.52 -11.84 -0.06
N GLU A 84 8.13 -11.09 -1.09
CA GLU A 84 9.06 -10.58 -2.11
C GLU A 84 10.06 -9.53 -1.58
N PHE A 85 9.91 -9.01 -0.35
CA PHE A 85 10.91 -8.10 0.21
C PHE A 85 12.10 -8.85 0.80
N CYS A 86 13.25 -8.75 0.15
CA CYS A 86 14.52 -9.28 0.68
C CYS A 86 15.03 -8.53 1.93
N SER A 87 14.66 -7.26 2.10
CA SER A 87 15.05 -6.45 3.27
C SER A 87 14.01 -6.54 4.38
N THR A 88 14.41 -7.08 5.54
CA THR A 88 13.54 -7.19 6.73
C THR A 88 13.00 -5.83 7.17
N ARG A 89 13.82 -4.77 7.14
CA ARG A 89 13.37 -3.41 7.50
C ARG A 89 12.28 -2.92 6.55
N ARG A 90 12.50 -3.07 5.24
CA ARG A 90 11.52 -2.68 4.21
C ARG A 90 10.23 -3.49 4.32
N ARG A 91 10.36 -4.79 4.64
CA ARG A 91 9.22 -5.70 4.86
C ARG A 91 8.37 -5.23 6.04
N ILE A 92 8.97 -4.97 7.21
CA ILE A 92 8.23 -4.52 8.39
C ILE A 92 7.56 -3.16 8.13
N ALA A 93 8.29 -2.19 7.56
CA ALA A 93 7.72 -0.88 7.24
C ALA A 93 6.55 -0.98 6.24
N HIS A 94 6.63 -1.89 5.27
CA HIS A 94 5.55 -2.15 4.34
C HIS A 94 4.35 -2.83 5.00
N LEU A 95 4.56 -3.82 5.87
CA LEU A 95 3.47 -4.48 6.59
C LEU A 95 2.74 -3.51 7.54
N LEU A 96 3.49 -2.64 8.23
CA LEU A 96 2.92 -1.57 9.06
C LEU A 96 2.05 -0.62 8.23
N THR A 97 2.53 -0.16 7.08
CA THR A 97 1.76 0.75 6.22
C THR A 97 0.56 0.06 5.57
N MET A 98 0.72 -1.16 5.05
CA MET A 98 -0.35 -1.91 4.39
C MET A 98 -1.47 -2.29 5.38
N TYR A 99 -1.15 -2.97 6.48
CA TYR A 99 -2.16 -3.36 7.46
C TYR A 99 -2.72 -2.16 8.22
N GLY A 100 -1.87 -1.18 8.54
CA GLY A 100 -2.31 0.07 9.14
C GLY A 100 -3.36 0.76 8.27
N PHE A 101 -3.11 0.85 6.96
CA PHE A 101 -4.04 1.46 6.02
C PHE A 101 -5.34 0.68 5.91
N VAL A 102 -5.29 -0.66 5.82
CA VAL A 102 -6.49 -1.50 5.76
C VAL A 102 -7.34 -1.36 7.02
N ILE A 103 -6.73 -1.44 8.20
CA ILE A 103 -7.42 -1.27 9.49
C ILE A 103 -8.05 0.12 9.57
N TYR A 104 -7.28 1.16 9.24
CA TYR A 104 -7.74 2.55 9.22
C TYR A 104 -8.92 2.76 8.28
N LEU A 105 -8.85 2.22 7.07
CA LEU A 105 -9.89 2.34 6.05
C LEU A 105 -11.18 1.63 6.50
N VAL A 106 -11.09 0.38 6.96
CA VAL A 106 -12.24 -0.40 7.44
C VAL A 106 -12.92 0.29 8.62
N ALA A 107 -12.14 0.75 9.60
CA ALA A 107 -12.68 1.48 10.74
C ALA A 107 -13.32 2.81 10.32
N THR A 108 -12.73 3.53 9.36
CA THR A 108 -13.32 4.76 8.80
C THR A 108 -14.67 4.48 8.18
N THR A 109 -14.77 3.48 7.30
CA THR A 109 -16.03 3.11 6.66
C THR A 109 -17.10 2.73 7.68
N ILE A 110 -16.76 1.90 8.67
CA ILE A 110 -17.73 1.46 9.66
C ILE A 110 -18.21 2.62 10.54
N MET A 111 -17.33 3.52 10.94
CA MET A 111 -17.72 4.69 11.73
C MET A 111 -18.56 5.70 10.92
N VAL A 112 -18.20 5.96 9.65
CA VAL A 112 -18.91 6.93 8.79
C VAL A 112 -20.30 6.44 8.37
N PHE A 113 -20.47 5.14 8.11
CA PHE A 113 -21.75 4.59 7.66
C PHE A 113 -22.58 3.97 8.78
N GLY A 114 -21.95 3.28 9.73
CA GLY A 114 -22.63 2.57 10.80
C GLY A 114 -22.92 3.41 12.04
N TYR A 115 -22.06 4.38 12.35
CA TYR A 115 -22.19 5.24 13.53
C TYR A 115 -22.00 6.73 13.22
N PRO A 116 -22.79 7.29 12.28
CA PRO A 116 -22.55 8.62 11.72
C PRO A 116 -22.84 9.79 12.67
N THR A 117 -23.57 9.58 13.76
CA THR A 117 -24.03 10.67 14.64
C THR A 117 -23.89 10.30 16.12
N PRO A 118 -23.84 11.29 17.05
CA PRO A 118 -23.72 11.03 18.49
C PRO A 118 -24.91 10.27 19.08
N ALA A 119 -26.05 10.23 18.38
CA ALA A 119 -27.24 9.50 18.81
C ALA A 119 -27.04 7.97 18.79
N SER A 120 -26.08 7.47 18.00
CA SER A 120 -25.73 6.06 17.93
C SER A 120 -24.33 5.84 18.52
N PRO A 121 -24.22 5.32 19.76
CA PRO A 121 -22.93 5.16 20.41
C PRO A 121 -22.05 4.20 19.61
N THR A 122 -20.87 4.66 19.20
CA THR A 122 -19.91 3.85 18.46
C THR A 122 -19.23 2.84 19.39
N PRO A 123 -19.20 1.53 19.06
CA PRO A 123 -18.41 0.56 19.81
C PRO A 123 -16.95 0.99 19.89
N VAL A 124 -16.39 1.01 21.10
CA VAL A 124 -15.03 1.51 21.39
C VAL A 124 -13.95 0.86 20.54
N LEU A 125 -14.17 -0.38 20.09
CA LEU A 125 -13.27 -1.09 19.18
C LEU A 125 -12.95 -0.29 17.91
N TRP A 126 -13.93 0.39 17.30
CA TRP A 126 -13.73 1.07 16.01
C TRP A 126 -12.83 2.30 16.10
N PRO A 127 -13.05 3.25 17.04
CA PRO A 127 -12.09 4.33 17.28
C PRO A 127 -10.68 3.85 17.63
N LEU A 128 -10.56 2.77 18.41
CA LEU A 128 -9.26 2.21 18.77
C LEU A 128 -8.53 1.65 17.55
N LEU A 129 -9.22 0.85 16.73
CA LEU A 129 -8.67 0.31 15.48
C LEU A 129 -8.31 1.43 14.50
N TRP A 130 -9.14 2.46 14.40
CA TRP A 130 -8.87 3.61 13.54
C TRP A 130 -7.59 4.34 13.92
N ASN A 131 -7.42 4.67 15.21
CA ASN A 131 -6.21 5.31 15.72
C ASN A 131 -4.99 4.40 15.55
N LEU A 132 -5.11 3.11 15.89
CA LEU A 132 -4.04 2.12 15.72
C LEU A 132 -3.59 2.03 14.25
N GLY A 133 -4.55 1.90 13.32
CA GLY A 133 -4.28 1.82 11.90
C GLY A 133 -3.56 3.07 11.38
N ALA A 134 -4.03 4.26 11.75
CA ALA A 134 -3.38 5.52 11.38
C ALA A 134 -1.94 5.61 11.95
N LEU A 135 -1.74 5.23 13.22
CA LEU A 135 -0.42 5.22 13.85
C LEU A 135 0.52 4.22 13.18
N MET A 136 0.05 3.03 12.82
CA MET A 136 0.84 2.04 12.07
C MET A 136 1.29 2.60 10.71
N VAL A 137 0.39 3.30 9.99
CA VAL A 137 0.74 3.99 8.74
C VAL A 137 1.80 5.05 8.98
N CYS A 138 1.64 5.90 9.99
CA CYS A 138 2.61 6.94 10.30
C CYS A 138 3.98 6.33 10.65
N ILE A 139 4.04 5.36 11.55
CA ILE A 139 5.29 4.72 11.97
C ILE A 139 5.98 4.06 10.77
N GLY A 140 5.27 3.21 10.02
CA GLY A 140 5.85 2.53 8.87
C GLY A 140 6.25 3.50 7.75
N GLY A 141 5.44 4.52 7.50
CA GLY A 141 5.62 5.47 6.42
C GLY A 141 6.74 6.47 6.68
N TYR A 142 6.82 7.05 7.88
CA TYR A 142 7.94 7.91 8.27
C TYR A 142 9.24 7.12 8.36
N TRP A 143 9.20 5.89 8.89
CA TRP A 143 10.37 5.02 8.90
C TRP A 143 10.86 4.74 7.49
N PHE A 144 9.95 4.43 6.56
CA PHE A 144 10.29 4.26 5.15
C PHE A 144 10.90 5.53 4.54
N TRP A 145 10.26 6.68 4.74
CA TRP A 145 10.64 7.96 4.15
C TRP A 145 12.04 8.40 4.54
N PHE A 146 12.35 8.40 5.84
CA PHE A 146 13.60 8.95 6.36
C PHE A 146 14.76 7.95 6.36
N PHE A 147 14.50 6.64 6.47
CA PHE A 147 15.55 5.67 6.79
C PHE A 147 15.65 4.46 5.85
N ILE A 148 14.68 4.20 4.97
CA ILE A 148 14.66 3.00 4.11
C ILE A 148 14.68 3.36 2.62
N ARG A 149 14.30 4.59 2.27
CA ARG A 149 14.27 5.05 0.89
C ARG A 149 15.67 4.94 0.27
N VAL A 150 15.76 4.11 -0.78
CA VAL A 150 17.03 3.78 -1.46
C VAL A 150 17.73 5.03 -1.99
N ASP A 151 16.98 5.96 -2.58
CA ASP A 151 17.51 7.23 -3.09
C ASP A 151 18.28 8.01 -2.01
N VAL A 152 17.86 7.88 -0.74
CA VAL A 152 18.51 8.54 0.40
C VAL A 152 19.65 7.69 0.94
N THR A 153 19.39 6.41 1.23
CA THR A 153 20.35 5.56 1.95
C THR A 153 21.49 5.05 1.09
N ALA A 154 21.26 4.84 -0.21
CA ALA A 154 22.22 4.23 -1.13
C ALA A 154 22.71 5.21 -2.19
N GLU A 155 21.85 6.12 -2.65
CA GLU A 155 22.20 7.11 -3.70
C GLU A 155 22.60 8.48 -3.13
N GLY A 156 22.46 8.69 -1.82
CA GLY A 156 22.92 9.91 -1.13
C GLY A 156 22.10 11.18 -1.44
N TYR A 157 20.90 11.05 -2.01
CA TYR A 157 20.02 12.19 -2.20
C TYR A 157 19.45 12.70 -0.88
N SER A 158 19.14 13.99 -0.84
CA SER A 158 18.49 14.61 0.32
C SER A 158 17.15 13.93 0.66
N PRO A 159 16.84 13.67 1.94
CA PRO A 159 15.51 13.21 2.38
C PRO A 159 14.37 14.17 2.01
N PHE A 160 14.69 15.42 1.66
CA PHE A 160 13.73 16.44 1.23
C PHE A 160 13.51 16.46 -0.29
N ARG A 161 14.21 15.62 -1.05
CA ARG A 161 13.97 15.48 -2.50
C ARG A 161 12.63 14.77 -2.72
N ILE A 162 11.69 15.46 -3.36
CA ILE A 162 10.38 14.92 -3.72
C ILE A 162 10.35 14.66 -5.22
N VAL A 163 9.99 13.45 -5.62
CA VAL A 163 9.70 13.08 -7.02
C VAL A 163 8.26 12.60 -7.16
N GLN A 164 7.75 12.53 -8.39
CA GLN A 164 6.37 12.09 -8.66
C GLN A 164 6.05 10.71 -8.05
N ALA A 165 7.03 9.81 -7.99
CA ALA A 165 6.89 8.49 -7.38
C ALA A 165 6.57 8.53 -5.86
N ASP A 166 6.88 9.64 -5.20
CA ASP A 166 6.67 9.84 -3.76
C ASP A 166 5.26 10.31 -3.42
N LEU A 167 4.46 10.73 -4.42
CA LEU A 167 3.11 11.25 -4.23
C LEU A 167 2.26 10.32 -3.37
N PHE A 168 2.34 9.00 -3.60
CA PHE A 168 1.59 8.00 -2.84
C PHE A 168 1.94 8.02 -1.35
N ILE A 169 3.22 7.85 -1.01
CA ILE A 169 3.63 7.72 0.39
C ILE A 169 3.47 9.03 1.16
N LEU A 170 3.77 10.17 0.52
CA LEU A 170 3.65 11.47 1.14
C LEU A 170 2.20 11.85 1.42
N SER A 171 1.30 11.67 0.44
CA SER A 171 -0.12 11.94 0.66
C SER A 171 -0.76 10.97 1.65
N LEU A 172 -0.34 9.70 1.65
CA LEU A 172 -0.79 8.70 2.63
C LEU A 172 -0.40 9.12 4.06
N VAL A 173 0.88 9.36 4.31
CA VAL A 173 1.37 9.74 5.64
C VAL A 173 0.84 11.10 6.08
N ALA A 174 0.76 12.08 5.16
CA ALA A 174 0.14 13.37 5.46
C ALA A 174 -1.32 13.19 5.87
N SER A 175 -2.10 12.39 5.12
CA SER A 175 -3.52 12.17 5.43
C SER A 175 -3.72 11.53 6.80
N THR A 176 -2.97 10.49 7.16
CA THR A 176 -3.14 9.81 8.46
C THR A 176 -2.63 10.65 9.63
N THR A 177 -1.54 11.39 9.45
CA THR A 177 -1.06 12.33 10.47
C THR A 177 -2.06 13.45 10.72
N LEU A 178 -2.59 14.07 9.66
CA LEU A 178 -3.57 15.15 9.78
C LEU A 178 -4.90 14.65 10.35
N ALA A 179 -5.32 13.43 10.01
CA ALA A 179 -6.50 12.81 10.59
C ALA A 179 -6.35 12.62 12.11
N LEU A 180 -5.20 12.10 12.57
CA LEU A 180 -4.91 11.95 13.99
C LEU A 180 -4.92 13.30 14.71
N LEU A 181 -4.19 14.28 14.18
CA LEU A 181 -4.13 15.63 14.75
C LEU A 181 -5.50 16.31 14.82
N TRP A 182 -6.33 16.14 13.78
CA TRP A 182 -7.71 16.62 13.78
C TRP A 182 -8.55 15.92 14.87
N SER A 183 -8.51 14.58 14.94
CA SER A 183 -9.29 13.80 15.92
C SER A 183 -8.96 14.11 17.37
N TRP A 184 -7.77 14.67 17.60
CA TRP A 184 -7.27 15.08 18.91
C TRP A 184 -7.74 16.48 19.31
N LEU A 185 -8.12 17.31 18.34
CA LEU A 185 -8.47 18.71 18.53
C LEU A 185 -9.80 19.11 17.83
N PRO A 186 -10.85 18.26 17.85
CA PRO A 186 -11.94 18.27 16.87
C PRO A 186 -12.76 19.57 16.80
N THR A 187 -12.83 20.33 17.88
CA THR A 187 -13.65 21.56 17.98
C THR A 187 -12.83 22.86 17.93
N SER A 188 -11.50 22.77 17.86
CA SER A 188 -10.63 23.95 17.85
C SER A 188 -10.44 24.52 16.43
N ILE A 189 -10.07 25.80 16.31
CA ILE A 189 -9.72 26.42 15.02
C ILE A 189 -8.59 25.65 14.32
N ILE A 190 -7.59 25.21 15.11
CA ILE A 190 -6.47 24.40 14.61
C ILE A 190 -6.96 23.00 14.16
N GLY A 191 -7.92 22.42 14.87
CA GLY A 191 -8.56 21.16 14.47
C GLY A 191 -9.26 21.26 13.13
N TRP A 192 -10.02 22.34 12.88
CA TRP A 192 -10.65 22.59 11.60
C TRP A 192 -9.64 22.78 10.46
N LEU A 193 -8.50 23.42 10.73
CA LEU A 193 -7.39 23.50 9.78
C LEU A 193 -6.86 22.09 9.46
N PHE A 194 -6.58 21.27 10.47
CA PHE A 194 -6.12 19.89 10.26
C PHE A 194 -7.16 19.04 9.53
N PHE A 195 -8.45 19.23 9.79
CA PHE A 195 -9.52 18.57 9.04
C PHE A 195 -9.49 18.94 7.56
N GLY A 196 -9.40 20.24 7.24
CA GLY A 196 -9.33 20.70 5.85
C GLY A 196 -8.11 20.15 5.13
N LEU A 197 -6.95 20.15 5.80
CA LEU A 197 -5.72 19.55 5.26
C LEU A 197 -5.81 18.03 5.13
N TYR A 198 -6.49 17.34 6.06
CA TYR A 198 -6.73 15.90 6.00
C TYR A 198 -7.58 15.54 4.77
N VAL A 199 -8.67 16.28 4.53
CA VAL A 199 -9.52 16.12 3.34
C VAL A 199 -8.71 16.39 2.07
N LEU A 200 -7.91 17.46 2.04
CA LEU A 200 -7.05 17.78 0.90
C LEU A 200 -6.03 16.66 0.63
N ALA A 201 -5.29 16.22 1.65
CA ALA A 201 -4.28 15.17 1.52
C ALA A 201 -4.90 13.84 1.06
N THR A 202 -6.08 13.48 1.58
CA THR A 202 -6.83 12.29 1.17
C THR A 202 -7.31 12.40 -0.28
N THR A 203 -7.78 13.58 -0.68
CA THR A 203 -8.18 13.84 -2.08
C THR A 203 -6.98 13.72 -3.01
N ILE A 204 -5.81 14.25 -2.63
CA ILE A 204 -4.57 14.08 -3.40
C ILE A 204 -4.17 12.60 -3.46
N LEU A 205 -4.25 11.86 -2.35
CA LEU A 205 -3.90 10.44 -2.29
C LEU A 205 -4.68 9.62 -3.33
N PHE A 206 -5.99 9.77 -3.39
CA PHE A 206 -6.83 8.98 -4.30
C PHE A 206 -7.00 9.61 -5.69
N GLY A 207 -7.03 10.93 -5.78
CA GLY A 207 -7.10 11.65 -7.06
C GLY A 207 -5.83 11.53 -7.90
N SER A 208 -4.67 11.31 -7.28
CA SER A 208 -3.38 11.19 -7.98
C SER A 208 -2.98 9.77 -8.36
N ILE A 209 -3.88 8.77 -8.24
CA ILE A 209 -3.56 7.36 -8.50
C ILE A 209 -2.89 7.11 -9.86
N PRO A 210 -3.37 7.66 -11.00
CA PRO A 210 -2.72 7.44 -12.30
C PRO A 210 -1.27 7.91 -12.40
N TRP A 211 -0.87 8.85 -11.54
CA TRP A 211 0.47 9.44 -11.52
C TRP A 211 1.34 8.92 -10.39
N SER A 212 0.77 8.19 -9.44
CA SER A 212 1.47 7.73 -8.24
C SER A 212 1.83 6.25 -8.34
N LYS A 213 2.48 5.74 -7.28
CA LYS A 213 2.71 4.31 -7.14
C LYS A 213 1.48 3.54 -6.67
N PHE A 214 0.39 4.17 -6.22
CA PHE A 214 -0.74 3.48 -5.54
C PHE A 214 -1.18 2.17 -6.21
N ALA A 215 -1.39 2.19 -7.53
CA ALA A 215 -1.92 1.04 -8.27
C ALA A 215 -1.02 -0.23 -8.23
N HIS A 216 0.27 -0.11 -7.88
CA HIS A 216 1.17 -1.26 -7.73
C HIS A 216 0.68 -2.27 -6.69
N MET A 217 -0.15 -1.85 -5.73
CA MET A 217 -0.75 -2.73 -4.72
C MET A 217 -1.63 -3.82 -5.34
N PHE A 218 -2.27 -3.53 -6.47
CA PHE A 218 -3.14 -4.50 -7.17
C PHE A 218 -2.37 -5.41 -8.13
N PHE A 219 -1.27 -4.93 -8.72
CA PHE A 219 -0.52 -5.70 -9.73
C PHE A 219 0.57 -6.60 -9.15
N LYS A 220 1.12 -6.26 -7.97
CA LYS A 220 2.25 -6.99 -7.40
C LYS A 220 1.94 -8.47 -7.09
N PRO A 221 0.78 -8.83 -6.52
CA PRO A 221 0.43 -10.25 -6.34
C PRO A 221 0.33 -11.01 -7.67
N SER A 222 -0.22 -10.37 -8.71
CA SER A 222 -0.34 -10.96 -10.04
C SER A 222 1.04 -11.21 -10.68
N ALA A 223 1.95 -10.24 -10.57
CA ALA A 223 3.32 -10.39 -11.05
C ALA A 223 4.08 -11.50 -10.28
N ALA A 224 3.88 -11.60 -8.97
CA ALA A 224 4.48 -12.66 -8.16
C ALA A 224 3.94 -14.05 -8.53
N LEU A 225 2.64 -14.17 -8.84
CA LEU A 225 2.04 -15.42 -9.32
C LEU A 225 2.63 -15.83 -10.66
N GLN A 226 2.73 -14.89 -11.60
CA GLN A 226 3.35 -15.12 -12.89
C GLN A 226 4.78 -15.60 -12.78
N LYS A 227 5.58 -14.96 -11.92
CA LYS A 227 6.96 -15.39 -11.64
C LYS A 227 7.00 -16.83 -11.12
N ARG A 228 6.18 -17.20 -10.13
CA ARG A 228 6.15 -18.57 -9.59
C ARG A 228 5.71 -19.60 -10.61
N VAL A 229 4.73 -19.26 -11.46
CA VAL A 229 4.26 -20.17 -12.51
C VAL A 229 5.34 -20.34 -13.58
N ALA A 230 6.05 -19.28 -13.95
CA ALA A 230 7.17 -19.35 -14.88
C ALA A 230 8.32 -20.21 -14.32
N GLU A 231 8.70 -20.01 -13.06
CA GLU A 231 9.70 -20.83 -12.36
C GLU A 231 9.26 -22.30 -12.31
N ALA A 232 7.99 -22.56 -11.95
CA ALA A 232 7.43 -23.91 -11.93
C ALA A 232 7.38 -24.57 -13.31
N ALA A 233 7.20 -23.79 -14.37
CA ALA A 233 7.27 -24.24 -15.77
C ALA A 233 8.71 -24.48 -16.25
N GLY A 234 9.73 -24.19 -15.43
CA GLY A 234 11.13 -24.32 -15.77
C GLY A 234 11.70 -23.15 -16.60
N SER A 235 10.94 -22.05 -16.74
CA SER A 235 11.45 -20.81 -17.30
C SER A 235 12.47 -20.19 -16.34
N ARG A 236 13.53 -19.63 -16.91
CA ARG A 236 14.64 -19.02 -16.15
C ARG A 236 14.61 -17.50 -16.20
N SER A 237 13.51 -16.89 -16.64
CA SER A 237 13.42 -15.42 -16.84
C SER A 237 14.59 -14.84 -17.66
N ASN A 238 15.01 -15.58 -18.69
CA ASN A 238 16.20 -15.29 -19.52
C ASN A 238 17.55 -15.33 -18.79
N LEU A 239 17.62 -15.92 -17.60
CA LEU A 239 18.87 -16.20 -16.88
C LEU A 239 19.51 -17.51 -17.38
N PRO A 240 20.86 -17.57 -17.43
CA PRO A 240 21.57 -18.78 -17.82
C PRO A 240 21.34 -19.95 -16.85
N ALA A 241 21.67 -21.16 -17.30
CA ALA A 241 21.81 -22.35 -16.44
C ALA A 241 22.66 -22.05 -15.20
N PRO A 242 22.40 -22.64 -14.00
CA PRO A 242 23.32 -22.49 -12.89
C PRO A 242 24.64 -23.12 -13.34
N ALA A 243 25.76 -22.50 -12.99
CA ALA A 243 27.04 -23.07 -13.38
C ALA A 243 27.27 -24.38 -12.61
N ASP A 244 27.71 -25.43 -13.31
CA ASP A 244 28.13 -26.71 -12.69
C ASP A 244 29.44 -26.59 -11.89
N LYS A 245 30.05 -25.40 -11.87
CA LYS A 245 31.31 -25.14 -11.17
C LYS A 245 31.05 -24.77 -9.71
N PRO A 246 31.89 -25.24 -8.76
CA PRO A 246 31.80 -24.80 -7.37
C PRO A 246 31.93 -23.28 -7.28
N GLU A 247 31.29 -22.67 -6.28
CA GLU A 247 31.30 -21.23 -6.04
C GLU A 247 32.75 -20.76 -5.77
N THR A 248 33.47 -20.29 -6.80
CA THR A 248 34.87 -19.86 -6.67
C THR A 248 35.02 -18.39 -6.25
N PHE A 249 33.93 -17.63 -6.30
CA PHE A 249 33.90 -16.22 -5.91
C PHE A 249 32.98 -16.03 -4.71
N GLY A 250 33.42 -15.24 -3.72
CA GLY A 250 32.67 -14.98 -2.49
C GLY A 250 31.24 -14.55 -2.78
N SER A 251 30.29 -15.08 -2.01
CA SER A 251 28.86 -14.87 -2.27
C SER A 251 28.52 -13.36 -2.25
N ALA A 252 27.68 -12.92 -3.19
CA ALA A 252 27.12 -11.56 -3.22
C ALA A 252 26.20 -11.24 -2.01
N ARG A 253 26.06 -12.16 -1.04
CA ARG A 253 25.35 -11.94 0.24
C ARG A 253 26.24 -11.30 1.31
N GLY A 254 27.52 -11.06 1.03
CA GLY A 254 28.37 -10.23 1.88
C GLY A 254 27.93 -8.77 1.78
N LEU A 255 27.64 -8.14 2.92
CA LEU A 255 27.60 -6.68 2.99
C LEU A 255 28.94 -6.14 2.48
N PRO A 256 28.97 -5.06 1.67
CA PRO A 256 30.24 -4.42 1.37
C PRO A 256 30.87 -3.96 2.69
N THR A 257 31.93 -4.63 3.11
CA THR A 257 32.84 -4.13 4.14
C THR A 257 33.67 -3.04 3.48
N ASN A 258 33.08 -1.85 3.37
CA ASN A 258 33.81 -0.67 2.96
C ASN A 258 34.67 -0.21 4.14
N TYR A 259 35.93 0.09 3.83
CA TYR A 259 36.83 0.93 4.62
C TYR A 259 36.19 2.28 4.95
#